data_AF-A0A957F2I9-F1
#
_entry.id   AF-A0A957F2I9-F1
#
_cell.length_a   1.000
_cell.length_b   1.000
_cell.length_c   1.000
_cell.angle_alpha   90.00
_cell.angle_beta   90.00
_cell.angle_gamma   90.00
#
_symmetry.space_group_name_H-M   'P 1'
#
loop_
_entity.id
_entity.type
_entity.pdbx_description
1 polymer ?
#
loop_
_entity_poly.entity_id
_entity_poly.type
_entity_poly.pdbx_seq_one_letter_code
_entity_poly.pdbx_strand_id
1 'polypeptide(L)'
;MPVLKFTSENLPSPEEFRRLLAVNDATYDPLEELLRLERDFVKLEQTYGFTSAEFYAQYQAGKLGDDMEFMSWAGRYTLYLRLKNTISTSLERVVTADALAA
;
A
#
# COMPACT_ATOMS: atom_id res chain seq x y z
N MET A 1 -1.51 2.28 7.24
CA MET A 1 -2.67 3.20 7.40
C MET A 1 -3.34 2.99 8.74
N PRO A 2 -3.53 4.01 9.59
CA PRO A 2 -4.32 3.85 10.82
C PRO A 2 -5.81 3.68 10.46
N VAL A 3 -6.50 2.85 11.24
CA VAL A 3 -7.89 2.47 11.00
C VAL A 3 -8.80 3.41 11.77
N LEU A 4 -9.56 4.24 11.07
CA LEU A 4 -10.63 5.02 11.67
C LEU A 4 -11.88 4.14 11.79
N LYS A 5 -12.30 3.85 13.02
CA LYS A 5 -13.51 3.06 13.29
C LYS A 5 -14.67 4.00 13.62
N PHE A 6 -15.59 4.14 12.68
CA PHE A 6 -16.84 4.85 12.88
C PHE A 6 -17.98 3.86 13.14
N THR A 7 -18.75 4.12 14.19
CA THR A 7 -19.99 3.46 14.57
C THR A 7 -21.09 4.51 14.58
N SER A 8 -22.35 4.08 14.67
CA SER A 8 -23.50 4.97 14.82
C SER A 8 -23.43 5.87 16.05
N GLU A 9 -22.58 5.56 17.02
CA GLU A 9 -22.43 6.30 18.28
C GLU A 9 -21.27 7.30 18.29
N ASN A 10 -20.35 7.24 17.32
CA ASN A 10 -19.15 8.11 17.28
C ASN A 10 -18.94 8.78 15.90
N LEU A 11 -20.00 8.88 15.10
CA LEU A 11 -19.95 9.45 13.76
C LEU A 11 -19.55 10.94 13.85
N PRO A 12 -18.38 11.35 13.32
CA PRO A 12 -17.94 12.74 13.41
C PRO A 12 -18.80 13.64 12.52
N SER A 13 -18.85 14.92 12.86
CA SER A 13 -19.36 15.91 11.93
C SER A 13 -18.50 15.96 10.65
N PRO A 14 -19.04 16.43 9.52
CA PRO A 14 -18.27 16.55 8.27
C PRO A 14 -16.96 17.36 8.42
N GLU A 15 -16.93 18.36 9.30
CA GLU A 15 -15.72 19.15 9.55
C GLU A 15 -14.68 18.38 10.37
N GLU A 16 -15.11 17.67 11.41
CA GLU A 16 -14.22 16.82 12.20
C GLU A 16 -13.65 15.67 11.37
N PHE A 17 -14.46 15.09 10.47
CA PHE A 17 -13.99 14.07 9.54
C PHE A 17 -12.87 14.59 8.64
N ARG A 18 -13.02 15.79 8.06
CA ARG A 18 -11.96 16.42 7.25
C ARG A 18 -10.69 16.68 8.07
N ARG A 19 -10.81 17.10 9.34
CA ARG A 19 -9.66 17.27 10.23
C ARG A 19 -8.96 15.94 10.52
N LEU A 20 -9.72 14.88 10.78
CA LEU A 20 -9.18 13.54 11.01
C LEU A 20 -8.42 13.02 9.78
N LEU A 21 -8.95 13.24 8.57
CA LEU A 21 -8.26 12.90 7.33
C LEU A 21 -6.96 13.70 7.15
N ALA A 22 -6.99 15.02 7.39
CA ALA A 22 -5.82 15.88 7.22
C ALA A 22 -4.68 15.52 8.21
N VAL A 23 -5.01 15.17 9.46
CA VAL A 23 -4.02 14.74 10.45
C VAL A 23 -3.45 13.36 10.11
N ASN A 24 -4.29 12.46 9.59
CA ASN A 24 -3.89 11.13 9.17
C ASN A 24 -2.91 11.17 7.97
N ASP A 25 -3.14 12.05 7.02
CA ASP A 25 -2.25 12.20 5.87
C ASP A 25 -0.86 12.72 6.29
N ALA A 26 -0.78 13.51 7.37
CA ALA A 26 0.49 14.03 7.90
C ALA A 26 1.34 12.98 8.62
N THR A 27 0.75 11.86 9.07
CA THR A 27 1.47 10.76 9.75
C THR A 27 1.72 9.56 8.84
N TYR A 28 1.27 9.61 7.59
CA TYR A 28 1.47 8.54 6.64
C TYR A 28 2.90 8.52 6.10
N ASP A 29 3.66 7.49 6.47
CA ASP A 29 4.98 7.21 5.88
C ASP A 29 4.85 6.13 4.78
N PRO A 30 5.00 6.49 3.49
CA PRO A 30 4.91 5.54 2.40
C PRO A 30 6.04 4.50 2.40
N LEU A 31 7.21 4.81 2.96
CA LEU A 31 8.32 3.85 3.08
C LEU A 31 8.03 2.83 4.18
N GLU A 32 7.49 3.26 5.31
CA GLU A 32 7.08 2.35 6.38
C GLU A 32 6.00 1.38 5.90
N GLU A 33 5.01 1.87 5.15
CA GLU A 33 3.95 1.04 4.56
C GLU A 33 4.53 0.05 3.53
N LEU A 34 5.47 0.47 2.68
CA LEU A 34 6.17 -0.42 1.75
C LEU A 34 6.90 -1.55 2.48
N LEU A 35 7.66 -1.23 3.54
CA LEU A 35 8.38 -2.21 4.36
C LEU A 35 7.44 -3.15 5.10
N ARG A 36 6.27 -2.66 5.53
CA ARG A 36 5.22 -3.49 6.14
C ARG A 36 4.69 -4.51 5.14
N LEU A 37 4.41 -4.10 3.90
CA LEU A 37 3.94 -4.99 2.83
C LEU A 37 4.98 -6.06 2.48
N GLU A 38 6.25 -5.70 2.34
CA GLU A 38 7.34 -6.67 2.08
C GLU A 38 7.40 -7.76 3.16
N ARG A 39 7.25 -7.39 4.45
CA ARG A 39 7.20 -8.38 5.55
C ARG A 39 5.97 -9.29 5.47
N ASP A 40 4.82 -8.78 5.03
CA ASP A 40 3.63 -9.59 4.83
C ASP A 40 3.81 -10.56 3.66
N PHE A 41 4.45 -10.11 2.57
CA PHE A 41 4.77 -10.94 1.41
C PHE A 41 5.67 -12.11 1.77
N VAL A 42 6.74 -11.90 2.53
CA VAL A 42 7.62 -13.01 2.96
C VAL A 42 6.84 -14.17 3.59
N LYS A 43 5.82 -13.88 4.40
CA LYS A 43 4.99 -14.92 5.04
C LYS A 43 4.12 -15.65 4.02
N LEU A 44 3.48 -14.91 3.11
CA LEU A 44 2.63 -15.47 2.06
C LEU A 44 3.47 -16.31 1.08
N GLU A 45 4.62 -15.81 0.66
CA GLU A 45 5.54 -16.49 -0.24
C GLU A 45 6.08 -17.79 0.36
N GLN A 46 6.43 -17.78 1.66
CA GLN A 46 6.81 -18.99 2.39
C GLN A 46 5.66 -20.01 2.50
N THR A 47 4.42 -19.53 2.63
CA THR A 47 3.23 -20.39 2.80
C THR A 47 2.84 -21.05 1.49
N TYR A 48 2.90 -20.31 0.38
CA TYR A 48 2.38 -20.74 -0.92
C TYR A 48 3.46 -21.20 -1.91
N GLY A 49 4.73 -20.91 -1.66
CA GLY A 49 5.85 -21.35 -2.49
C GLY A 49 6.04 -20.59 -3.80
N PHE A 50 5.38 -19.43 -3.96
CA PHE A 50 5.56 -18.51 -5.08
C PHE A 50 6.00 -17.15 -4.56
N THR A 51 6.79 -16.42 -5.33
CA THR A 51 7.00 -14.99 -5.09
C THR A 51 5.70 -14.21 -5.30
N SER A 52 5.55 -13.05 -4.67
CA SER A 52 4.36 -12.21 -4.82
C SER A 52 4.16 -11.74 -6.27
N ALA A 53 5.26 -11.58 -7.02
CA ALA A 53 5.22 -11.26 -8.44
C ALA A 53 4.63 -12.42 -9.28
N GLU A 54 5.07 -13.65 -9.03
CA GLU A 54 4.54 -14.84 -9.70
C GLU A 54 3.08 -15.09 -9.33
N PHE A 55 2.76 -15.00 -8.04
CA PHE A 55 1.39 -15.05 -7.54
C PHE A 55 0.50 -14.05 -8.27
N TYR A 56 0.92 -12.79 -8.35
CA TYR A 56 0.12 -11.73 -8.96
C TYR A 56 -0.11 -11.95 -10.46
N ALA A 57 0.91 -12.42 -11.18
CA ALA A 57 0.78 -12.76 -12.60
C ALA A 57 -0.22 -13.90 -12.83
N GLN A 58 -0.20 -14.93 -11.98
CA GLN A 58 -1.15 -16.05 -12.05
C GLN A 58 -2.57 -15.61 -11.66
N TYR A 59 -2.71 -14.79 -10.63
CA TYR A 59 -3.98 -14.22 -10.18
C TYR A 59 -4.63 -13.38 -11.29
N GLN A 60 -3.88 -12.48 -11.92
CA GLN A 60 -4.37 -11.67 -13.04
C GLN A 60 -4.75 -12.50 -14.27
N ALA A 61 -4.08 -13.63 -14.49
CA ALA A 61 -4.42 -14.57 -15.55
C ALA A 61 -5.66 -15.44 -15.25
N GLY A 62 -6.31 -15.25 -14.09
CA GLY A 62 -7.47 -16.03 -13.68
C GLY A 62 -7.15 -17.50 -13.34
N LYS A 63 -5.88 -17.80 -13.06
CA LYS A 63 -5.42 -19.16 -12.75
C LYS A 63 -5.57 -19.55 -11.29
N LEU A 64 -5.86 -18.57 -10.43
CA LEU A 64 -6.07 -18.75 -9.00
C LEU A 64 -7.54 -18.55 -8.66
N GLY A 65 -8.00 -19.26 -7.63
CA GLY A 65 -9.38 -19.18 -7.14
C GLY A 65 -9.71 -17.84 -6.48
N ASP A 66 -10.92 -17.75 -5.96
CA ASP A 66 -11.50 -16.59 -5.28
C ASP A 66 -11.29 -16.62 -3.75
N ASP A 67 -10.28 -17.35 -3.28
CA ASP A 67 -9.91 -17.36 -1.87
C ASP A 67 -9.66 -15.94 -1.36
N MET A 68 -10.29 -15.60 -0.23
CA MET A 68 -10.17 -14.26 0.37
C MET A 68 -8.72 -13.87 0.61
N GLU A 69 -7.85 -14.84 0.91
CA GLU A 69 -6.42 -14.58 1.08
C GLU A 69 -5.76 -14.16 -0.23
N PHE A 70 -6.09 -14.78 -1.37
CA PHE A 70 -5.58 -14.40 -2.69
C PHE A 70 -6.10 -13.03 -3.11
N MET A 71 -7.39 -12.75 -2.90
CA MET A 71 -7.94 -11.41 -3.15
C MET A 71 -7.21 -10.35 -2.33
N SER A 72 -6.97 -10.62 -1.05
CA SER A 72 -6.25 -9.72 -0.15
C SER A 72 -4.77 -9.55 -0.53
N TRP A 73 -4.10 -10.63 -0.92
CA TRP A 73 -2.71 -10.60 -1.38
C TRP A 73 -2.58 -9.79 -2.67
N ALA A 74 -3.48 -9.99 -3.63
CA ALA A 74 -3.50 -9.21 -4.88
C ALA A 74 -3.73 -7.71 -4.62
N GLY A 75 -4.61 -7.37 -3.68
CA GLY A 75 -4.81 -5.99 -3.23
C GLY A 75 -3.55 -5.39 -2.61
N ARG A 76 -2.90 -6.14 -1.70
CA ARG A 76 -1.63 -5.72 -1.06
C ARG A 76 -0.52 -5.53 -2.09
N TYR A 77 -0.38 -6.42 -3.06
CA TYR A 77 0.64 -6.31 -4.11
C TYR A 77 0.37 -5.14 -5.06
N THR A 78 -0.90 -4.86 -5.36
CA THR A 78 -1.28 -3.67 -6.12
C THR A 78 -0.90 -2.38 -5.39
N LEU A 79 -1.12 -2.31 -4.07
CA LEU A 79 -0.70 -1.17 -3.24
C LEU A 79 0.83 -1.03 -3.24
N TYR A 80 1.56 -2.14 -3.09
CA TYR A 80 3.02 -2.16 -3.15
C TYR A 80 3.57 -1.54 -4.44
N LEU A 81 3.05 -1.96 -5.61
CA LEU A 81 3.49 -1.43 -6.89
C LEU A 81 3.25 0.09 -7.00
N ARG A 82 2.10 0.57 -6.49
CA ARG A 82 1.80 2.01 -6.47
C ARG A 82 2.79 2.77 -5.58
N LEU A 83 3.05 2.28 -4.37
CA LEU A 83 3.99 2.93 -3.45
C LEU A 83 5.40 2.97 -4.01
N LYS A 84 5.87 1.85 -4.57
CA LYS A 84 7.16 1.77 -5.24
C LYS A 84 7.28 2.82 -6.35
N ASN A 85 6.26 2.96 -7.19
CA ASN A 85 6.24 3.96 -8.26
C ASN A 85 6.24 5.40 -7.73
N THR A 86 5.43 5.68 -6.71
CA THR A 86 5.37 7.01 -6.07
C THR A 86 6.73 7.40 -5.47
N ILE A 87 7.39 6.47 -4.79
CA ILE A 87 8.72 6.69 -4.20
C ILE A 87 9.75 6.92 -5.30
N SER A 88 9.81 6.05 -6.33
CA SER A 88 10.74 6.22 -7.46
C SER A 88 10.57 7.56 -8.15
N THR A 89 9.34 7.95 -8.47
CA THR A 89 9.04 9.25 -9.11
C THR A 89 9.47 10.43 -8.23
N SER A 90 9.29 10.31 -6.91
CA SER A 90 9.70 11.36 -5.97
C SER A 90 11.23 11.48 -5.91
N LEU A 91 11.95 10.34 -5.90
CA LEU A 91 13.41 10.32 -5.90
C LEU A 91 13.98 10.89 -7.21
N GLU A 92 13.42 10.53 -8.36
CA GLU A 92 13.82 11.08 -9.67
C GLU A 92 13.71 12.62 -9.70
N ARG A 93 12.65 13.17 -9.11
CA ARG A 93 12.47 14.63 -9.00
C ARG A 93 13.55 15.27 -8.14
N VAL A 94 13.93 14.66 -7.02
CA VAL A 94 14.99 15.19 -6.13
C VAL A 94 16.33 15.16 -6.85
N VAL A 95 16.68 14.05 -7.50
CA VAL A 95 17.93 13.91 -8.26
C VAL A 95 18.01 14.93 -9.40
N THR A 96 16.91 15.13 -10.13
CA THR A 96 16.87 16.09 -11.24
C THR A 96 16.93 17.54 -10.76
N ALA A 97 16.29 17.86 -9.63
CA ALA A 97 16.36 19.19 -9.03
C ALA A 97 17.77 19.54 -8.54
N ASP A 98 18.47 18.56 -7.96
CA ASP A 98 19.87 18.73 -7.51
C ASP A 98 20.82 18.93 -8.70
N ALA A 99 20.61 18.18 -9.79
CA ALA A 99 21.40 18.31 -11.02
C ALA A 99 21.19 19.64 -11.78
N LEU A 100 20.06 20.33 -11.59
CA LEU A 100 19.79 21.66 -12.16
C LEU A 100 20.28 22.81 -11.27
N ALA A 101 20.62 22.52 -10.01
CA ALA A 101 21.14 23.49 -9.05
C ALA A 101 22.67 23.53 -8.97
N ALA A 102 23.36 22.60 -9.66
CA ALA A 102 24.82 22.48 -9.75
C ALA A 102 25.36 23.02 -11.08
#